data_AF-A0A1E7LHK3-F1
#
_entry.id   AF-A0A1E7LHK3-F1
#
_cell.length_a   1.000
_cell.length_b   1.000
_cell.length_c   1.000
_cell.angle_alpha   90.00
_cell.angle_beta   90.00
_cell.angle_gamma   90.00
#
_symmetry.space_group_name_H-M   'P 1'
#
loop_
_entity.id
_entity.type
_entity.pdbx_description
1 polymer ?
#
loop_
_entity_poly.entity_id
_entity_poly.type
_entity_poly.pdbx_seq_one_letter_code
_entity_poly.pdbx_strand_id
1 'polypeptide(L)'
;MYELSRVRLYSIGPAGARYADTVLDLRGVGEPVPSPAPAQAEFFEDEPVGPPRRPAPAGVLFLENGGGKSVLLKLIFSVMLPGHRNTLGGASSGVLRKFLLADDCGHVALEWQHTLTGECVVVGKVSEWRGRQVSNDPRKFAEAWYSFRPGPGLSLDSLPVAEATAVGRPAEGVSGARGRRRTMKGFRDALVDAGKFYQHLDVHWEEIHDRWNEHLGDLGLDPELFRYQREMNADEGEAAGLFAVKKDSDFTDLLLRAVTDTRDTDGLADLVSGFGNKLGRRAELTAERDFTAGSVDLLGRIVEATGTRARARDIHAAAERRTRTLARRLSARAAEERGRTAELAERVTAAAHTVTEAETARGRRSLIAAELAYRHASLALAGAEKSAAAGRKELAEARTLHAAWQAAEAVLRHRAAADRSARVAAAIREAERDAAPALAARATAAADLVRALHLAAEDGERVANEQEERAETLQATGERAHRDATTAATEAQRARSEAGHLRQRLAEVEQETGEAVRAGWL
;
A
#
# COMPACT_ATOMS: atom_id res chain seq x y z
N MET A 1 -43.10 64.92 -26.98
CA MET A 1 -43.87 66.00 -26.32
C MET A 1 -45.34 65.66 -26.47
N TYR A 2 -46.15 65.93 -25.46
CA TYR A 2 -47.57 65.59 -25.44
C TYR A 2 -48.44 66.86 -25.40
N GLU A 3 -49.60 66.79 -26.03
CA GLU A 3 -50.61 67.84 -26.03
C GLU A 3 -51.92 67.32 -25.44
N LEU A 4 -52.61 68.14 -24.65
CA LEU A 4 -53.87 67.75 -24.02
C LEU A 4 -54.96 67.61 -25.09
N SER A 5 -55.44 66.39 -25.31
CA SER A 5 -56.43 66.09 -26.34
C SER A 5 -57.86 66.14 -25.80
N ARG A 6 -58.08 65.61 -24.60
CA ARG A 6 -59.41 65.57 -23.98
C ARG A 6 -59.32 65.66 -22.46
N VAL A 7 -60.36 66.21 -21.85
CA VAL A 7 -60.54 66.27 -20.40
C VAL A 7 -61.90 65.71 -20.05
N ARG A 8 -61.95 64.74 -19.14
CA ARG A 8 -63.20 64.21 -18.58
C ARG A 8 -63.25 64.48 -17.08
N LEU A 9 -64.35 65.09 -16.65
CA LEU A 9 -64.65 65.38 -15.25
C LEU A 9 -65.92 64.64 -14.84
N TYR A 10 -65.83 63.82 -13.80
CA TYR A 10 -66.96 63.02 -13.32
C TYR A 10 -67.17 63.21 -11.82
N SER A 11 -68.41 63.50 -11.44
CA SER A 11 -68.86 63.71 -10.06
C SER A 11 -67.93 64.61 -9.22
N ILE A 12 -67.48 65.73 -9.78
CA ILE A 12 -66.51 66.64 -9.13
C ILE A 12 -66.84 68.11 -9.41
N GLY A 13 -66.50 69.00 -8.48
CA GLY A 13 -66.76 70.44 -8.58
C GLY A 13 -67.60 70.98 -7.41
N PRO A 14 -67.62 72.31 -7.20
CA PRO A 14 -68.44 72.94 -6.17
C PRO A 14 -69.94 72.71 -6.45
N ALA A 15 -70.75 72.76 -5.40
CA ALA A 15 -72.19 72.47 -5.49
C ALA A 15 -72.95 73.30 -6.56
N GLY A 16 -72.54 74.55 -6.80
CA GLY A 16 -73.19 75.44 -7.78
C GLY A 16 -72.65 75.36 -9.22
N ALA A 17 -71.53 74.67 -9.46
CA ALA A 17 -70.91 74.54 -10.78
C ALA A 17 -70.26 73.15 -10.92
N ARG A 18 -71.10 72.13 -10.78
CA ARG A 18 -70.68 70.73 -10.66
C ARG A 18 -70.55 70.06 -12.03
N TYR A 19 -69.44 69.36 -12.22
CA TYR A 19 -69.23 68.51 -13.39
C TYR A 19 -69.74 67.10 -13.09
N ALA A 20 -70.97 66.80 -13.55
CA ALA A 20 -71.61 65.50 -13.33
C ALA A 20 -70.92 64.40 -14.14
N ASP A 21 -70.82 64.59 -15.46
CA ASP A 21 -70.02 63.82 -16.39
C ASP A 21 -69.79 64.69 -17.63
N THR A 22 -68.67 65.40 -17.66
CA THR A 22 -68.39 66.43 -18.66
C THR A 22 -67.12 66.06 -19.39
N VAL A 23 -67.18 65.99 -20.72
CA VAL A 23 -66.03 65.77 -21.60
C VAL A 23 -65.78 67.03 -22.41
N LEU A 24 -64.55 67.55 -22.32
CA LEU A 24 -64.03 68.59 -23.19
C LEU A 24 -63.16 67.92 -24.25
N ASP A 25 -63.55 68.05 -25.52
CA ASP A 25 -62.83 67.47 -26.64
C ASP A 25 -62.09 68.55 -27.42
N LEU A 26 -60.76 68.45 -27.47
CA LEU A 26 -59.88 69.39 -28.17
C LEU A 26 -59.28 68.77 -29.44
N ARG A 27 -59.65 67.53 -29.80
CA ARG A 27 -59.06 66.78 -30.92
C ARG A 27 -59.48 67.34 -32.29
N GLY A 28 -58.75 66.97 -33.33
CA GLY A 28 -59.19 67.13 -34.73
C GLY A 28 -58.99 68.50 -35.37
N VAL A 29 -58.47 69.49 -34.62
CA VAL A 29 -58.37 70.89 -35.09
C VAL A 29 -56.98 71.27 -35.59
N GLY A 30 -55.92 70.77 -34.94
CA GLY A 30 -54.54 71.15 -35.23
C GLY A 30 -53.97 70.60 -36.53
N GLU A 31 -52.66 70.77 -36.68
CA GLU A 31 -51.89 70.20 -37.79
C GLU A 31 -51.95 68.66 -37.78
N PRO A 32 -51.88 67.99 -38.96
CA PRO A 32 -51.72 66.54 -39.03
C PRO A 32 -50.53 66.03 -38.22
N VAL A 33 -50.69 64.87 -37.58
CA VAL A 33 -49.60 64.18 -36.88
C VAL A 33 -48.54 63.75 -37.91
N PRO A 34 -47.25 64.12 -37.74
CA PRO A 34 -46.24 63.88 -38.77
C PRO A 34 -45.89 62.42 -39.06
N SER A 35 -45.93 61.54 -38.04
CA SER A 35 -45.54 60.14 -38.15
C SER A 35 -46.50 59.25 -37.35
N PRO A 36 -47.77 59.12 -37.78
CA PRO A 36 -48.79 58.41 -37.01
C PRO A 36 -48.40 56.95 -36.77
N ALA A 37 -48.53 56.49 -35.52
CA ALA A 37 -48.41 55.08 -35.18
C ALA A 37 -49.47 54.26 -35.95
N PRO A 38 -49.18 53.01 -36.34
CA PRO A 38 -50.12 52.18 -37.09
C PRO A 38 -51.38 51.92 -36.24
N ALA A 39 -52.50 52.54 -36.62
CA ALA A 39 -53.80 52.22 -36.05
C ALA A 39 -54.34 50.95 -36.72
N GLN A 40 -54.77 49.97 -35.93
CA GLN A 40 -55.54 48.84 -36.47
C GLN A 40 -56.91 49.37 -36.89
N ALA A 41 -57.20 49.37 -38.19
CA ALA A 41 -58.55 49.66 -38.68
C ALA A 41 -59.50 48.56 -38.20
N GLU A 42 -60.55 48.93 -37.45
CA GLU A 42 -61.63 48.02 -37.12
C GLU A 42 -62.44 47.73 -38.40
N PHE A 43 -62.69 46.47 -38.70
CA PHE A 43 -63.20 45.94 -39.98
C PHE A 43 -64.61 46.45 -40.40
N PHE A 44 -65.23 47.37 -39.64
CA PHE A 44 -66.64 47.79 -39.79
C PHE A 44 -66.89 49.30 -39.60
N GLU A 45 -65.88 50.17 -39.60
CA GLU A 45 -66.07 51.63 -39.55
C GLU A 45 -65.79 52.29 -40.92
N ASP A 46 -66.54 53.35 -41.25
CA ASP A 46 -66.19 54.26 -42.35
C ASP A 46 -64.80 54.84 -42.07
N GLU A 47 -63.86 54.70 -43.03
CA GLU A 47 -62.48 55.15 -42.86
C GLU A 47 -62.43 56.63 -42.44
N PRO A 48 -61.76 56.99 -41.32
CA PRO A 48 -61.60 58.37 -40.94
C PRO A 48 -60.84 59.12 -42.04
N VAL A 49 -61.42 60.24 -42.50
CA VAL A 49 -60.89 61.05 -43.61
C VAL A 49 -59.59 61.74 -43.18
N GLY A 50 -58.46 61.08 -43.45
CA GLY A 50 -57.11 61.65 -43.34
C GLY A 50 -56.33 61.27 -42.08
N PRO A 51 -55.02 61.62 -42.03
CA PRO A 51 -54.17 61.31 -40.89
C PRO A 51 -54.70 61.97 -39.60
N PRO A 52 -54.50 61.34 -38.42
CA PRO A 52 -54.95 61.91 -37.16
C PRO A 52 -54.35 63.30 -36.98
N ARG A 53 -55.18 64.27 -36.57
CA ARG A 53 -54.75 65.65 -36.32
C ARG A 53 -54.40 65.85 -34.86
N ARG A 54 -53.51 66.81 -34.60
CA ARG A 54 -53.15 67.25 -33.26
C ARG A 54 -54.33 67.99 -32.58
N PRO A 55 -54.33 68.11 -31.24
CA PRO A 55 -55.32 68.90 -30.54
C PRO A 55 -55.28 70.39 -30.92
N ALA A 56 -56.33 71.13 -30.58
CA ALA A 56 -56.40 72.57 -30.80
C ALA A 56 -55.24 73.29 -30.07
N PRO A 57 -54.43 74.11 -30.77
CA PRO A 57 -53.26 74.78 -30.17
C PRO A 57 -53.65 75.86 -29.16
N ALA A 58 -54.86 76.40 -29.26
CA ALA A 58 -55.45 77.31 -28.29
C ALA A 58 -56.97 77.10 -28.23
N GLY A 59 -57.53 77.19 -27.02
CA GLY A 59 -58.98 77.13 -26.78
C GLY A 59 -59.41 78.25 -25.85
N VAL A 60 -60.52 78.91 -26.16
CA VAL A 60 -61.11 79.96 -25.32
C VAL A 60 -62.36 79.40 -24.64
N LEU A 61 -62.33 79.37 -23.32
CA LEU A 61 -63.47 78.95 -22.50
C LEU A 61 -64.27 80.17 -22.05
N PHE A 62 -65.47 80.34 -22.61
CA PHE A 62 -66.46 81.32 -22.18
C PHE A 62 -67.38 80.69 -21.14
N LEU A 63 -67.29 81.19 -19.92
CA LEU A 63 -68.16 80.79 -18.80
C LEU A 63 -68.58 82.07 -18.07
N GLU A 64 -69.82 82.10 -17.60
CA GLU A 64 -70.30 83.17 -16.72
C GLU A 64 -69.47 83.23 -15.43
N ASN A 65 -69.42 84.40 -14.77
CA ASN A 65 -68.73 84.54 -13.49
C ASN A 65 -69.30 83.55 -12.47
N GLY A 66 -68.44 82.68 -11.91
CA GLY A 66 -68.86 81.59 -11.03
C GLY A 66 -69.16 80.26 -11.73
N GLY A 67 -69.18 80.21 -13.07
CA GLY A 67 -69.42 79.01 -13.89
C GLY A 67 -68.30 77.97 -13.88
N GLY A 68 -67.33 78.09 -12.97
CA GLY A 68 -66.33 77.04 -12.73
C GLY A 68 -65.06 77.10 -13.59
N LYS A 69 -64.78 78.18 -14.34
CA LYS A 69 -63.54 78.32 -15.16
C LYS A 69 -62.26 78.07 -14.35
N SER A 70 -62.11 78.78 -13.23
CA SER A 70 -60.94 78.61 -12.36
C SER A 70 -60.94 77.27 -11.63
N VAL A 71 -62.12 76.66 -11.43
CA VAL A 71 -62.26 75.32 -10.85
C VAL A 71 -61.75 74.26 -11.83
N LEU A 72 -62.15 74.35 -13.10
CA LEU A 72 -61.70 73.45 -14.17
C LEU A 72 -60.17 73.45 -14.27
N LEU A 73 -59.55 74.63 -14.32
CA LEU A 73 -58.09 74.74 -14.33
C LEU A 73 -57.48 74.08 -13.09
N LYS A 74 -57.98 74.39 -11.88
CA LYS A 74 -57.49 73.77 -10.64
C LYS A 74 -57.61 72.24 -10.65
N LEU A 75 -58.68 71.69 -11.24
CA LEU A 75 -58.88 70.25 -11.36
C LEU A 75 -57.86 69.62 -12.32
N ILE A 76 -57.64 70.21 -13.49
CA ILE A 76 -56.61 69.75 -14.45
C ILE A 76 -55.22 69.77 -13.80
N PHE A 77 -54.84 70.89 -13.17
CA PHE A 77 -53.56 71.00 -12.48
C PHE A 77 -53.41 70.01 -11.32
N SER A 78 -54.51 69.58 -10.69
CA SER A 78 -54.44 68.62 -9.59
C SER A 78 -53.99 67.21 -10.00
N VAL A 79 -54.07 66.88 -11.29
CA VAL A 79 -53.53 65.63 -11.86
C VAL A 79 -52.04 65.78 -12.15
N MET A 80 -51.63 66.91 -12.73
CA MET A 80 -50.25 67.14 -13.19
C MET A 80 -49.29 67.59 -12.09
N LEU A 81 -49.80 68.26 -11.05
CA LEU A 81 -49.03 68.81 -9.94
C LEU A 81 -49.63 68.33 -8.61
N PRO A 82 -49.42 67.05 -8.23
CA PRO A 82 -49.87 66.55 -6.94
C PRO A 82 -49.19 67.33 -5.79
N GLY A 83 -49.91 67.52 -4.68
CA GLY A 83 -49.37 68.11 -3.46
C GLY A 83 -49.90 69.50 -3.08
N HIS A 84 -49.95 69.73 -1.76
CA HIS A 84 -50.62 70.86 -1.11
C HIS A 84 -50.02 72.24 -1.40
N ARG A 85 -48.78 72.31 -1.87
CA ARG A 85 -48.09 73.57 -2.21
C ARG A 85 -48.23 73.95 -3.69
N ASN A 86 -48.80 73.08 -4.52
CA ASN A 86 -48.74 73.18 -5.98
C ASN A 86 -50.05 73.56 -6.67
N THR A 87 -51.17 73.68 -5.93
CA THR A 87 -52.47 74.10 -6.48
C THR A 87 -52.52 75.60 -6.80
N LEU A 88 -53.07 75.98 -7.97
CA LEU A 88 -53.26 77.38 -8.39
C LEU A 88 -54.05 78.21 -7.35
N GLY A 89 -53.52 79.38 -6.99
CA GLY A 89 -54.21 80.40 -6.19
C GLY A 89 -53.99 80.36 -4.67
N GLY A 90 -52.73 80.22 -4.22
CA GLY A 90 -52.29 80.55 -2.86
C GLY A 90 -52.73 79.57 -1.74
N ALA A 91 -51.72 79.06 -1.00
CA ALA A 91 -51.68 78.49 0.36
C ALA A 91 -52.90 77.81 1.04
N SER A 92 -53.97 77.45 0.33
CA SER A 92 -55.20 76.89 0.89
C SER A 92 -55.40 75.46 0.40
N SER A 93 -54.63 74.54 0.98
CA SER A 93 -54.61 73.10 0.66
C SER A 93 -55.97 72.38 0.82
N GLY A 94 -56.99 73.05 1.35
CA GLY A 94 -58.35 72.55 1.51
C GLY A 94 -59.34 72.90 0.39
N VAL A 95 -58.94 73.64 -0.65
CA VAL A 95 -59.90 74.10 -1.67
C VAL A 95 -60.41 72.95 -2.55
N LEU A 96 -59.54 72.03 -2.97
CA LEU A 96 -59.97 70.87 -3.80
C LEU A 96 -60.92 69.93 -3.05
N ARG A 97 -60.75 69.80 -1.72
CA ARG A 97 -61.64 69.00 -0.87
C ARG A 97 -63.07 69.53 -0.84
N LYS A 98 -63.24 70.85 -0.99
CA LYS A 98 -64.56 71.50 -1.07
C LYS A 98 -65.28 71.20 -2.39
N PHE A 99 -64.59 70.59 -3.37
CA PHE A 99 -65.16 70.22 -4.66
C PHE A 99 -65.64 68.76 -4.72
N LEU A 100 -65.65 68.04 -3.59
CA LEU A 100 -66.16 66.68 -3.50
C LEU A 100 -67.20 66.56 -2.38
N LEU A 101 -68.39 66.03 -2.71
CA LEU A 101 -69.44 65.78 -1.71
C LEU A 101 -69.21 64.43 -1.01
N ALA A 102 -69.89 64.25 0.11
CA ALA A 102 -69.78 63.08 0.99
C ALA A 102 -69.91 61.74 0.26
N ASP A 103 -70.94 61.57 -0.56
CA ASP A 103 -71.29 60.30 -1.22
C ASP A 103 -70.64 60.08 -2.60
N ASP A 104 -69.67 60.92 -2.99
CA ASP A 104 -69.09 60.89 -4.32
C ASP A 104 -67.70 60.29 -4.39
N CYS A 105 -67.45 59.64 -5.53
CA CYS A 105 -66.13 59.34 -6.04
C CYS A 105 -65.91 60.24 -7.27
N GLY A 106 -65.04 61.25 -7.10
CA GLY A 106 -64.76 62.26 -8.12
C GLY A 106 -63.59 61.83 -8.99
N HIS A 107 -63.70 62.02 -10.30
CA HIS A 107 -62.63 61.71 -11.25
C HIS A 107 -62.28 62.92 -12.12
N VAL A 108 -60.99 63.11 -12.32
CA VAL A 108 -60.42 64.01 -13.32
C VAL A 108 -59.53 63.14 -14.21
N ALA A 109 -59.86 63.01 -15.49
CA ALA A 109 -59.07 62.24 -16.44
C ALA A 109 -58.66 63.13 -17.62
N LEU A 110 -57.37 63.08 -17.96
CA LEU A 110 -56.73 63.87 -18.99
C LEU A 110 -56.17 62.90 -20.02
N GLU A 111 -56.63 63.01 -21.26
CA GLU A 111 -56.02 62.30 -22.37
C GLU A 111 -55.01 63.23 -23.05
N TRP A 112 -53.82 62.70 -23.30
CA TRP A 112 -52.71 63.40 -23.92
C TRP A 112 -52.33 62.69 -25.21
N GLN A 113 -52.10 63.43 -26.27
CA GLN A 113 -51.67 62.92 -27.57
C GLN A 113 -50.22 63.30 -27.84
N HIS A 114 -49.38 62.34 -28.21
CA HIS A 114 -48.00 62.58 -28.56
C HIS A 114 -47.91 63.35 -29.89
N THR A 115 -47.16 64.46 -29.92
CA THR A 115 -47.14 65.38 -31.08
C THR A 115 -46.56 64.77 -32.35
N LEU A 116 -45.66 63.79 -32.23
CA LEU A 116 -44.99 63.16 -33.37
C LEU A 116 -45.71 61.89 -33.85
N THR A 117 -46.15 61.06 -32.90
CA THR A 117 -46.64 59.69 -33.17
C THR A 117 -48.16 59.57 -33.10
N GLY A 118 -48.83 60.53 -32.46
CA GLY A 118 -50.27 60.47 -32.23
C GLY A 118 -50.70 59.44 -31.19
N GLU A 119 -49.77 58.72 -30.57
CA GLU A 119 -50.09 57.80 -29.46
C GLU A 119 -50.71 58.59 -28.29
N CYS A 120 -51.76 58.02 -27.71
CA CYS A 120 -52.44 58.63 -26.59
C CYS A 120 -52.00 57.99 -25.26
N VAL A 121 -52.02 58.80 -24.19
CA VAL A 121 -51.94 58.33 -22.81
C VAL A 121 -53.00 59.04 -21.99
N VAL A 122 -53.75 58.28 -21.20
CA VAL A 122 -54.69 58.83 -20.23
C VAL A 122 -54.01 58.86 -18.87
N VAL A 123 -54.00 60.02 -18.24
CA VAL A 123 -53.61 60.17 -16.83
C VAL A 123 -54.80 60.74 -16.06
N GLY A 124 -55.01 60.30 -14.84
CA GLY A 124 -56.15 60.74 -14.08
C GLY A 124 -55.94 60.68 -12.59
N LYS A 125 -56.86 61.34 -11.89
CA LYS A 125 -56.94 61.40 -10.46
C LYS A 125 -58.33 60.98 -10.03
N VAL A 126 -58.39 60.20 -8.97
CA VAL A 126 -59.62 59.83 -8.28
C VAL A 126 -59.58 60.32 -6.83
N SER A 127 -60.72 60.77 -6.33
CA SER A 127 -60.85 61.29 -4.96
C SER A 127 -62.14 60.81 -4.31
N GLU A 128 -62.06 60.37 -3.05
CA GLU A 128 -63.21 59.88 -2.27
C GLU A 128 -63.05 60.24 -0.78
N TRP A 129 -64.17 60.59 -0.12
CA TRP A 129 -64.21 60.69 1.34
C TRP A 129 -64.38 59.31 1.97
N ARG A 130 -63.40 58.88 2.78
CA ARG A 130 -63.49 57.62 3.53
C ARG A 130 -64.70 57.64 4.45
N GLY A 131 -65.54 56.61 4.37
CA GLY A 131 -66.79 56.50 5.13
C GLY A 131 -67.91 57.40 4.63
N ARG A 132 -67.76 58.02 3.44
CA ARG A 132 -68.76 58.87 2.79
C ARG A 132 -69.24 60.03 3.65
N GLN A 133 -68.31 60.68 4.35
CA GLN A 133 -68.60 61.83 5.19
C GLN A 133 -67.53 62.91 5.00
N VAL A 134 -67.96 64.13 4.71
CA VAL A 134 -67.05 65.29 4.64
C VAL A 134 -66.44 65.52 6.02
N SER A 135 -65.12 65.65 6.09
CA SER A 135 -64.39 65.84 7.34
C SER A 135 -63.28 66.87 7.21
N ASN A 136 -62.97 67.55 8.31
CA ASN A 136 -61.79 68.44 8.38
C ASN A 136 -60.48 67.65 8.52
N ASP A 137 -60.54 66.35 8.87
CA ASP A 137 -59.35 65.50 9.00
C ASP A 137 -58.78 65.15 7.60
N PRO A 138 -57.54 65.58 7.28
CA PRO A 138 -56.86 65.23 6.05
C PRO A 138 -56.79 63.74 5.74
N ARG A 139 -56.72 62.89 6.76
CA ARG A 139 -56.53 61.43 6.59
C ARG A 139 -57.78 60.71 6.10
N LYS A 140 -58.94 61.37 6.18
CA LYS A 140 -60.22 60.84 5.66
C LYS A 140 -60.44 61.16 4.20
N PHE A 141 -59.65 62.04 3.59
CA PHE A 141 -59.69 62.31 2.16
C PHE A 141 -58.69 61.40 1.46
N ALA A 142 -59.19 60.49 0.61
CA ALA A 142 -58.36 59.58 -0.16
C ALA A 142 -58.18 60.11 -1.57
N GLU A 143 -56.94 60.10 -2.05
CA GLU A 143 -56.56 60.49 -3.40
C GLU A 143 -55.64 59.42 -3.98
N ALA A 144 -55.81 59.13 -5.27
CA ALA A 144 -54.86 58.34 -6.04
C ALA A 144 -54.83 58.84 -7.48
N TRP A 145 -53.73 58.52 -8.15
CA TRP A 145 -53.50 58.79 -9.54
C TRP A 145 -53.37 57.49 -10.30
N TYR A 146 -53.72 57.54 -11.58
CA TYR A 146 -53.65 56.40 -12.47
C TYR A 146 -53.27 56.84 -13.87
N SER A 147 -52.66 55.93 -14.63
CA SER A 147 -52.45 56.11 -16.05
C SER A 147 -52.69 54.83 -16.82
N PHE A 148 -53.05 54.96 -18.10
CA PHE A 148 -53.11 53.84 -19.04
C PHE A 148 -53.02 54.36 -20.47
N ARG A 149 -52.61 53.52 -21.41
CA ARG A 149 -52.68 53.77 -22.85
C ARG A 149 -54.06 53.35 -23.36
N PRO A 150 -54.90 54.27 -23.87
CA PRO A 150 -56.24 53.92 -24.33
C PRO A 150 -56.18 53.01 -25.56
N GLY A 151 -57.11 52.07 -25.65
CA GLY A 151 -57.20 51.10 -26.74
C GLY A 151 -58.54 50.34 -26.73
N PRO A 152 -58.69 49.30 -27.57
CA PRO A 152 -59.90 48.49 -27.58
C PRO A 152 -60.19 47.91 -26.19
N GLY A 153 -61.39 48.19 -25.67
CA GLY A 153 -61.83 47.75 -24.34
C GLY A 153 -61.73 48.80 -23.23
N LEU A 154 -60.80 49.76 -23.30
CA LEU A 154 -60.70 50.87 -22.34
C LEU A 154 -60.20 52.16 -22.98
N SER A 155 -61.06 53.18 -22.98
CA SER A 155 -60.76 54.55 -23.43
C SER A 155 -61.26 55.58 -22.41
N LEU A 156 -61.02 56.87 -22.68
CA LEU A 156 -61.55 57.95 -21.85
C LEU A 156 -63.10 57.91 -21.73
N ASP A 157 -63.81 57.49 -22.79
CA ASP A 157 -65.28 57.44 -22.84
C ASP A 157 -65.84 56.23 -22.08
N SER A 158 -65.10 55.11 -22.07
CA SER A 158 -65.49 53.85 -21.43
C SER A 158 -64.90 53.63 -20.04
N LEU A 159 -64.40 54.69 -19.38
CA LEU A 159 -63.88 54.61 -18.01
C LEU A 159 -64.88 53.96 -17.05
N PRO A 160 -64.46 53.00 -16.19
CA PRO A 160 -65.33 52.25 -15.29
C PRO A 160 -65.74 53.05 -14.04
N VAL A 161 -66.27 54.26 -14.21
CA VAL A 161 -66.69 55.15 -13.11
C VAL A 161 -68.06 54.78 -12.50
N ALA A 162 -68.83 53.90 -13.14
CA ALA A 162 -70.13 53.39 -12.67
C ALA A 162 -70.27 51.86 -12.85
N GLU A 163 -71.23 51.23 -12.17
CA GLU A 163 -71.46 49.77 -12.15
C GLU A 163 -71.85 49.19 -13.53
N ALA A 164 -72.53 49.95 -14.41
CA ALA A 164 -72.77 49.54 -15.80
C ALA A 164 -71.97 50.42 -16.77
N THR A 165 -70.83 49.92 -17.23
CA THR A 165 -70.17 50.42 -18.44
C THR A 165 -70.72 49.65 -19.63
N ALA A 166 -71.27 50.36 -20.61
CA ALA A 166 -71.95 49.76 -21.77
C ALA A 166 -71.12 48.61 -22.40
N VAL A 167 -71.77 47.48 -22.67
CA VAL A 167 -71.20 46.39 -23.47
C VAL A 167 -71.39 46.77 -24.94
N GLY A 168 -70.51 47.66 -25.42
CA GLY A 168 -70.52 48.24 -26.76
C GLY A 168 -69.82 49.61 -26.76
N ARG A 169 -69.13 49.96 -27.84
CA ARG A 169 -68.40 51.24 -27.97
C ARG A 169 -69.41 52.40 -27.90
N PRO A 170 -69.35 53.28 -26.88
CA PRO A 170 -70.20 54.47 -26.84
C PRO A 170 -69.85 55.40 -28.01
N ALA A 171 -70.83 56.17 -28.50
CA ALA A 171 -70.58 57.21 -29.51
C ALA A 171 -69.53 58.20 -28.98
N GLU A 172 -68.63 58.65 -29.86
CA GLU A 172 -67.50 59.49 -29.48
C GLU A 172 -67.94 60.75 -28.72
N GLY A 173 -67.31 61.01 -27.58
CA GLY A 173 -67.65 62.15 -26.70
C GLY A 173 -68.86 61.93 -25.79
N VAL A 174 -69.52 60.77 -25.85
CA VAL A 174 -70.61 60.39 -24.93
C VAL A 174 -70.12 59.37 -23.93
N SER A 175 -70.31 59.65 -22.63
CA SER A 175 -69.97 58.72 -21.56
C SER A 175 -70.74 57.39 -21.65
N GLY A 176 -70.00 56.28 -21.53
CA GLY A 176 -70.57 54.94 -21.39
C GLY A 176 -71.00 54.56 -19.97
N ALA A 177 -70.83 55.45 -18.98
CA ALA A 177 -71.10 55.16 -17.57
C ALA A 177 -72.59 55.34 -17.24
N ARG A 178 -73.29 54.23 -16.95
CA ARG A 178 -74.69 54.23 -16.48
C ARG A 178 -74.78 53.49 -15.13
N GLY A 179 -75.72 53.91 -14.28
CA GLY A 179 -76.00 53.25 -13.00
C GLY A 179 -75.23 53.81 -11.79
N ARG A 180 -75.07 52.98 -10.76
CA ARG A 180 -74.52 53.42 -9.46
C ARG A 180 -73.03 53.75 -9.60
N ARG A 181 -72.61 54.88 -9.02
CA ARG A 181 -71.21 55.32 -8.97
C ARG A 181 -70.36 54.28 -8.24
N ARG A 182 -69.19 53.95 -8.80
CA ARG A 182 -68.23 53.08 -8.11
C ARG A 182 -67.52 53.86 -7.00
N THR A 183 -67.08 53.13 -5.98
CA THR A 183 -66.13 53.67 -4.99
C THR A 183 -64.73 53.71 -5.60
N MET A 184 -63.81 54.46 -5.00
CA MET A 184 -62.40 54.53 -5.43
C MET A 184 -61.77 53.13 -5.49
N LYS A 185 -62.08 52.27 -4.51
CA LYS A 185 -61.67 50.87 -4.51
C LYS A 185 -62.28 50.10 -5.69
N GLY A 186 -63.58 50.22 -5.91
CA GLY A 186 -64.26 49.51 -7.01
C GLY A 186 -63.81 49.98 -8.40
N PHE A 187 -63.36 51.24 -8.53
CA PHE A 187 -62.72 51.75 -9.73
C PHE A 187 -61.31 51.19 -9.92
N ARG A 188 -60.49 51.19 -8.86
CA ARG A 188 -59.14 50.59 -8.88
C ARG A 188 -59.20 49.13 -9.31
N ASP A 189 -60.07 48.34 -8.70
CA ASP A 189 -60.21 46.92 -8.99
C ASP A 189 -60.59 46.71 -10.47
N ALA A 190 -61.54 47.49 -10.99
CA ALA A 190 -61.94 47.43 -12.39
C ALA A 190 -60.83 47.83 -13.37
N LEU A 191 -60.07 48.87 -13.04
CA LEU A 191 -58.96 49.38 -13.87
C LEU A 191 -57.80 48.38 -13.91
N VAL A 192 -57.43 47.82 -12.74
CA VAL A 192 -56.39 46.80 -12.63
C VAL A 192 -56.80 45.50 -13.33
N ASP A 193 -58.06 45.09 -13.20
CA ASP A 193 -58.56 43.90 -13.90
C ASP A 193 -58.61 44.10 -15.43
N ALA A 194 -58.95 45.30 -15.91
CA ALA A 194 -58.82 45.65 -17.32
C ALA A 194 -57.36 45.55 -17.80
N GLY A 195 -56.39 46.04 -17.01
CA GLY A 195 -54.97 45.92 -17.33
C GLY A 195 -54.44 44.48 -17.36
N LYS A 196 -54.99 43.58 -16.54
CA LYS A 196 -54.67 42.15 -16.61
C LYS A 196 -55.20 41.50 -17.88
N PHE A 197 -56.40 41.88 -18.31
CA PHE A 197 -57.05 41.32 -19.50
C PHE A 197 -56.47 41.90 -20.79
N TYR A 198 -56.14 43.20 -20.80
CA TYR A 198 -55.60 43.93 -21.93
C TYR A 198 -54.21 44.49 -21.58
N GLN A 199 -53.17 43.69 -21.83
CA GLN A 199 -51.78 44.07 -21.49
C GLN A 199 -51.31 45.34 -22.21
N HIS A 200 -51.89 45.68 -23.37
CA HIS A 200 -51.55 46.88 -24.12
C HIS A 200 -51.93 48.19 -23.41
N LEU A 201 -52.78 48.12 -22.37
CA LEU A 201 -53.23 49.30 -21.63
C LEU A 201 -52.15 49.87 -20.70
N ASP A 202 -51.12 49.11 -20.34
CA ASP A 202 -50.02 49.57 -19.47
C ASP A 202 -50.52 50.35 -18.23
N VAL A 203 -51.42 49.70 -17.47
CA VAL A 203 -52.13 50.33 -16.35
C VAL A 203 -51.18 50.55 -15.17
N HIS A 204 -51.13 51.79 -14.69
CA HIS A 204 -50.39 52.19 -13.49
C HIS A 204 -51.32 52.84 -12.45
N TRP A 205 -51.05 52.62 -11.16
CA TRP A 205 -51.81 53.18 -10.04
C TRP A 205 -50.85 53.60 -8.91
N GLU A 206 -50.97 54.83 -8.44
CA GLU A 206 -50.10 55.39 -7.40
C GLU A 206 -50.87 56.27 -6.40
N GLU A 207 -50.49 56.19 -5.13
CA GLU A 207 -51.07 56.96 -4.01
C GLU A 207 -50.07 57.97 -3.43
N ILE A 208 -48.78 57.86 -3.76
CA ILE A 208 -47.70 58.72 -3.29
C ILE A 208 -47.37 59.81 -4.33
N HIS A 209 -47.42 61.09 -3.91
CA HIS A 209 -47.19 62.24 -4.81
C HIS A 209 -45.85 62.22 -5.54
N ASP A 210 -44.75 61.94 -4.82
CA ASP A 210 -43.40 62.01 -5.38
C ASP A 210 -43.20 60.92 -6.45
N ARG A 211 -43.73 59.71 -6.21
CA ARG A 211 -43.70 58.62 -7.18
C ARG A 211 -44.57 58.89 -8.41
N TRP A 212 -45.71 59.57 -8.22
CA TRP A 212 -46.53 60.00 -9.35
C TRP A 212 -45.80 61.03 -10.22
N ASN A 213 -45.06 61.96 -9.62
CA ASN A 213 -44.24 62.92 -10.37
C ASN A 213 -43.12 62.23 -11.17
N GLU A 214 -42.44 61.24 -10.59
CA GLU A 214 -41.45 60.42 -11.29
C GLU A 214 -42.09 59.67 -12.47
N HIS A 215 -43.25 59.05 -12.25
CA HIS A 215 -44.00 58.32 -13.30
C HIS A 215 -44.49 59.22 -14.43
N LEU A 216 -44.94 60.45 -14.14
CA LEU A 216 -45.27 61.44 -15.18
C LEU A 216 -44.04 61.76 -16.05
N GLY A 217 -42.85 61.89 -15.43
CA GLY A 217 -41.58 62.04 -16.12
C GLY A 217 -41.26 60.87 -17.05
N ASP A 218 -41.46 59.63 -16.58
CA ASP A 218 -41.26 58.40 -17.37
C ASP A 218 -42.22 58.31 -18.57
N LEU A 219 -43.46 58.79 -18.43
CA LEU A 219 -44.43 58.91 -19.53
C LEU A 219 -44.06 60.02 -20.54
N GLY A 220 -43.09 60.88 -20.23
CA GLY A 220 -42.72 62.04 -21.04
C GLY A 220 -43.64 63.25 -20.88
N LEU A 221 -44.41 63.30 -19.78
CA LEU A 221 -45.24 64.42 -19.37
C LEU A 221 -44.50 65.23 -18.29
N ASP A 222 -43.86 66.34 -18.66
CA ASP A 222 -43.07 67.15 -17.74
C ASP A 222 -43.95 68.04 -16.82
N PRO A 223 -44.01 67.79 -15.50
CA PRO A 223 -44.76 68.61 -14.56
C PRO A 223 -44.21 70.03 -14.40
N GLU A 224 -42.91 70.26 -14.65
CA GLU A 224 -42.24 71.54 -14.43
C GLU A 224 -42.77 72.65 -15.36
N LEU A 225 -43.23 72.30 -16.56
CA LEU A 225 -43.88 73.24 -17.49
C LEU A 225 -45.15 73.86 -16.90
N PHE A 226 -45.92 73.10 -16.12
CA PHE A 226 -47.12 73.59 -15.43
C PHE A 226 -46.78 74.46 -14.21
N ARG A 227 -45.59 74.26 -13.60
CA ARG A 227 -45.10 75.08 -12.48
C ARG A 227 -44.81 76.52 -12.92
N TYR A 228 -44.13 76.69 -14.07
CA TYR A 228 -43.85 78.01 -14.64
C TYR A 228 -45.13 78.76 -15.03
N GLN A 229 -46.08 78.07 -15.67
CA GLN A 229 -47.35 78.67 -16.05
C GLN A 229 -48.16 79.14 -14.83
N ARG A 230 -48.07 78.43 -13.69
CA ARG A 230 -48.70 78.87 -12.43
C ARG A 230 -48.06 80.14 -11.88
N GLU A 231 -46.74 80.21 -11.86
CA GLU A 231 -46.00 81.36 -11.30
C GLU A 231 -46.35 82.63 -12.09
N MET A 232 -46.41 82.52 -13.43
CA MET A 232 -46.80 83.62 -14.31
C MET A 232 -48.29 84.04 -14.18
N ASN A 233 -49.19 83.11 -13.79
CA ASN A 233 -50.61 83.40 -13.57
C ASN A 233 -50.92 83.93 -12.13
N ALA A 234 -49.97 83.82 -11.20
CA ALA A 234 -50.14 84.34 -9.84
C ALA A 234 -50.02 85.87 -9.76
N ASP A 235 -49.42 86.49 -10.78
CA ASP A 235 -49.11 87.92 -10.84
C ASP A 235 -50.30 88.80 -11.28
N GLU A 236 -51.42 88.23 -11.75
CA GLU A 236 -52.54 89.02 -12.30
C GLU A 236 -53.54 89.54 -11.24
N GLY A 237 -53.46 89.11 -9.97
CA GLY A 237 -54.57 89.28 -9.01
C GLY A 237 -54.32 90.08 -7.71
N GLU A 238 -53.09 90.42 -7.33
CA GLU A 238 -52.82 90.90 -5.96
C GLU A 238 -51.75 92.02 -5.85
N ALA A 239 -51.63 92.86 -6.88
CA ALA A 239 -50.65 93.96 -6.90
C ALA A 239 -50.92 95.09 -5.87
N ALA A 240 -52.12 95.18 -5.29
CA ALA A 240 -52.49 96.27 -4.37
C ALA A 240 -51.94 96.08 -2.93
N GLY A 241 -51.60 94.86 -2.52
CA GLY A 241 -51.07 94.60 -1.18
C GLY A 241 -49.57 94.91 -1.00
N LEU A 242 -48.83 95.02 -2.10
CA LEU A 242 -47.37 95.16 -2.10
C LEU A 242 -46.85 96.57 -1.76
N PHE A 243 -47.70 97.60 -1.83
CA PHE A 243 -47.31 99.01 -1.59
C PHE A 243 -47.65 99.54 -0.20
N ALA A 244 -48.18 98.72 0.71
CA ALA A 244 -48.50 99.12 2.08
C ALA A 244 -47.28 98.99 3.03
N VAL A 245 -46.20 99.70 2.75
CA VAL A 245 -44.95 99.63 3.53
C VAL A 245 -44.84 100.83 4.50
N LYS A 246 -44.59 100.58 5.79
CA LYS A 246 -44.63 101.61 6.86
C LYS A 246 -43.27 102.22 7.22
N LYS A 247 -42.15 101.70 6.72
CA LYS A 247 -40.79 102.19 6.99
C LYS A 247 -39.96 102.23 5.71
N ASP A 248 -39.12 103.26 5.58
CA ASP A 248 -38.28 103.49 4.41
C ASP A 248 -37.21 102.40 4.21
N SER A 249 -36.76 101.74 5.28
CA SER A 249 -35.85 100.58 5.21
C SER A 249 -36.47 99.40 4.46
N ASP A 250 -37.74 99.14 4.71
CA ASP A 250 -38.46 97.99 4.16
C ASP A 250 -38.79 98.23 2.68
N PHE A 251 -38.97 99.50 2.28
CA PHE A 251 -39.07 99.91 0.88
C PHE A 251 -37.74 99.74 0.13
N THR A 252 -36.62 100.02 0.80
CA THR A 252 -35.28 99.85 0.23
C THR A 252 -34.94 98.37 0.04
N ASP A 253 -35.29 97.52 1.02
CA ASP A 253 -35.19 96.06 0.90
C ASP A 253 -36.11 95.50 -0.19
N LEU A 254 -37.32 96.04 -0.34
CA LEU A 254 -38.25 95.65 -1.42
C LEU A 254 -37.69 96.01 -2.80
N LEU A 255 -37.11 97.21 -2.96
CA LEU A 255 -36.44 97.62 -4.20
C LEU A 255 -35.19 96.79 -4.48
N LEU A 256 -34.37 96.50 -3.45
CA LEU A 256 -33.21 95.63 -3.59
C LEU A 256 -33.63 94.21 -3.98
N ARG A 257 -34.70 93.66 -3.41
CA ARG A 257 -35.22 92.34 -3.81
C ARG A 257 -35.83 92.32 -5.21
N ALA A 258 -36.41 93.44 -5.66
CA ALA A 258 -37.02 93.56 -6.98
C ALA A 258 -35.99 93.80 -8.10
N VAL A 259 -34.86 94.45 -7.77
CA VAL A 259 -33.80 94.80 -8.74
C VAL A 259 -32.63 93.82 -8.68
N THR A 260 -32.40 93.16 -7.55
CA THR A 260 -31.35 92.16 -7.41
C THR A 260 -31.93 90.79 -7.68
N ASP A 261 -31.44 90.15 -8.72
CA ASP A 261 -31.77 88.76 -9.01
C ASP A 261 -31.20 87.88 -7.90
N THR A 262 -32.06 87.43 -6.97
CA THR A 262 -31.62 86.59 -5.83
C THR A 262 -30.99 85.28 -6.27
N ARG A 263 -31.15 84.90 -7.55
CA ARG A 263 -30.49 83.75 -8.17
C ARG A 263 -28.96 83.79 -8.09
N ASP A 264 -28.34 84.97 -8.19
CA ASP A 264 -26.88 85.09 -8.16
C ASP A 264 -26.30 85.24 -6.74
N THR A 265 -27.07 85.78 -5.79
CA THR A 265 -26.59 85.99 -4.42
C THR A 265 -26.80 84.76 -3.53
N ASP A 266 -27.90 84.02 -3.72
CA ASP A 266 -28.16 82.80 -2.94
C ASP A 266 -27.18 81.69 -3.35
N GLY A 267 -26.89 81.57 -4.65
CA GLY A 267 -25.88 80.64 -5.15
C GLY A 267 -24.48 80.90 -4.57
N LEU A 268 -24.09 82.17 -4.44
CA LEU A 268 -22.81 82.56 -3.82
C LEU A 268 -22.79 82.29 -2.31
N ALA A 269 -23.89 82.60 -1.60
CA ALA A 269 -24.02 82.33 -0.17
C ALA A 269 -23.96 80.83 0.13
N ASP A 270 -24.63 80.00 -0.66
CA ASP A 270 -24.58 78.55 -0.58
C ASP A 270 -23.19 78.00 -0.93
N LEU A 271 -22.51 78.60 -1.91
CA LEU A 271 -21.13 78.23 -2.25
C LEU A 271 -20.17 78.51 -1.08
N VAL A 272 -20.25 79.71 -0.50
CA VAL A 272 -19.38 80.14 0.61
C VAL A 272 -19.70 79.36 1.89
N SER A 273 -20.99 79.17 2.21
CA SER A 273 -21.42 78.32 3.32
C SER A 273 -20.99 76.86 3.12
N GLY A 274 -21.09 76.36 1.89
CA GLY A 274 -20.61 75.04 1.48
C GLY A 274 -19.10 74.89 1.63
N PHE A 275 -18.32 75.89 1.21
CA PHE A 275 -16.86 75.90 1.41
C PHE A 275 -16.49 76.04 2.88
N GLY A 276 -17.21 76.86 3.66
CA GLY A 276 -17.03 77.00 5.10
C GLY A 276 -17.27 75.68 5.84
N ASN A 277 -18.36 74.98 5.52
CA ASN A 277 -18.66 73.66 6.08
C ASN A 277 -17.63 72.60 5.67
N LYS A 278 -17.19 72.60 4.40
CA LYS A 278 -16.15 71.67 3.92
C LYS A 278 -14.79 71.94 4.56
N LEU A 279 -14.41 73.20 4.73
CA LEU A 279 -13.16 73.60 5.41
C LEU A 279 -13.22 73.29 6.90
N GLY A 280 -14.35 73.55 7.56
CA GLY A 280 -14.56 73.23 8.97
C GLY A 280 -14.45 71.73 9.26
N ARG A 281 -14.89 70.88 8.31
CA ARG A 281 -14.78 69.42 8.41
C ARG A 281 -13.52 68.83 7.79
N ARG A 282 -12.64 69.62 7.20
CA ARG A 282 -11.45 69.11 6.50
C ARG A 282 -10.52 68.34 7.44
N ALA A 283 -10.30 68.83 8.65
CA ALA A 283 -9.44 68.16 9.63
C ALA A 283 -10.03 66.79 10.04
N GLU A 284 -11.34 66.74 10.30
CA GLU A 284 -12.09 65.52 10.61
C GLU A 284 -12.03 64.51 9.45
N LEU A 285 -12.35 64.94 8.23
CA LEU A 285 -12.33 64.09 7.04
C LEU A 285 -10.91 63.59 6.69
N THR A 286 -9.88 64.40 6.96
CA THR A 286 -8.49 63.97 6.78
C THR A 286 -8.11 62.91 7.82
N ALA A 287 -8.51 63.11 9.08
CA ALA A 287 -8.30 62.13 10.13
C ALA A 287 -9.05 60.81 9.84
N GLU A 288 -10.29 60.89 9.35
CA GLU A 288 -11.09 59.72 8.95
C GLU A 288 -10.46 58.99 7.76
N ARG A 289 -9.98 59.72 6.75
CA ARG A 289 -9.24 59.15 5.61
C ARG A 289 -7.99 58.44 6.09
N ASP A 290 -7.18 59.09 6.94
CA ASP A 290 -5.91 58.53 7.42
C ASP A 290 -6.14 57.31 8.31
N PHE A 291 -7.17 57.36 9.17
CA PHE A 291 -7.62 56.22 9.96
C PHE A 291 -8.06 55.06 9.06
N THR A 292 -8.87 55.33 8.04
CA THR A 292 -9.38 54.30 7.12
C THR A 292 -8.24 53.69 6.30
N ALA A 293 -7.34 54.53 5.78
CA ALA A 293 -6.16 54.08 5.03
C ALA A 293 -5.24 53.22 5.92
N GLY A 294 -4.95 53.65 7.15
CA GLY A 294 -4.17 52.87 8.12
C GLY A 294 -4.86 51.56 8.51
N SER A 295 -6.18 51.58 8.69
CA SER A 295 -6.97 50.38 8.98
C SER A 295 -6.94 49.38 7.82
N VAL A 296 -7.04 49.86 6.57
CA VAL A 296 -6.94 49.02 5.37
C VAL A 296 -5.56 48.37 5.26
N ASP A 297 -4.47 49.11 5.54
CA ASP A 297 -3.12 48.53 5.53
C ASP A 297 -2.97 47.41 6.58
N LEU A 298 -3.44 47.65 7.81
CA LEU A 298 -3.40 46.65 8.88
C LEU A 298 -4.27 45.42 8.56
N LEU A 299 -5.47 45.63 8.01
CA LEU A 299 -6.34 44.54 7.57
C LEU A 299 -5.70 43.76 6.41
N GLY A 300 -5.01 44.43 5.49
CA GLY A 300 -4.23 43.82 4.42
C GLY A 300 -3.18 42.85 4.97
N ARG A 301 -2.41 43.28 5.97
CA ARG A 301 -1.42 42.42 6.66
C ARG A 301 -2.07 41.21 7.34
N ILE A 302 -3.25 41.37 7.94
CA ILE A 302 -4.01 40.26 8.54
C ILE A 302 -4.48 39.27 7.47
N VAL A 303 -4.96 39.76 6.33
CA VAL A 303 -5.36 38.91 5.20
C VAL A 303 -4.17 38.12 4.66
N GLU A 304 -3.02 38.75 4.46
CA GLU A 304 -1.80 38.09 4.01
C GLU A 304 -1.29 37.03 5.01
N ALA A 305 -1.27 37.37 6.30
CA ALA A 305 -0.89 36.43 7.36
C ALA A 305 -1.87 35.25 7.43
N THR A 306 -3.17 35.51 7.26
CA THR A 306 -4.20 34.46 7.21
C THR A 306 -4.04 33.56 5.99
N GLY A 307 -3.73 34.14 4.82
CA GLY A 307 -3.44 33.40 3.60
C GLY A 307 -2.17 32.54 3.70
N THR A 308 -1.12 33.06 4.35
CA THR A 308 0.11 32.29 4.63
C THR A 308 -0.16 31.15 5.61
N ARG A 309 -0.95 31.41 6.67
CA ARG A 309 -1.38 30.39 7.64
C ARG A 309 -2.22 29.29 6.98
N ALA A 310 -3.14 29.65 6.10
CA ALA A 310 -3.97 28.68 5.36
C ALA A 310 -3.09 27.77 4.48
N ARG A 311 -2.20 28.37 3.67
CA ARG A 311 -1.24 27.62 2.84
C ARG A 311 -0.36 26.68 3.67
N ALA A 312 0.16 27.15 4.81
CA ALA A 312 0.96 26.31 5.70
C ALA A 312 0.16 25.13 6.27
N ARG A 313 -1.11 25.34 6.63
CA ARG A 313 -2.00 24.26 7.07
C ARG A 313 -2.29 23.25 5.96
N ASP A 314 -2.52 23.70 4.74
CA ASP A 314 -2.77 22.80 3.61
C ASP A 314 -1.55 21.93 3.31
N ILE A 315 -0.35 22.52 3.30
CA ILE A 315 0.92 21.79 3.14
C ILE A 315 1.10 20.78 4.27
N HIS A 316 0.87 21.18 5.53
CA HIS A 316 0.99 20.30 6.69
C HIS A 316 0.00 19.14 6.61
N ALA A 317 -1.28 19.39 6.32
CA ALA A 317 -2.30 18.36 6.19
C ALA A 317 -2.00 17.41 5.02
N ALA A 318 -1.48 17.91 3.90
CA ALA A 318 -1.04 17.08 2.78
C ALA A 318 0.19 16.23 3.12
N ALA A 319 1.16 16.78 3.86
CA ALA A 319 2.31 16.03 4.37
C ALA A 319 1.84 14.93 5.34
N GLU A 320 0.95 15.24 6.27
CA GLU A 320 0.41 14.28 7.22
C GLU A 320 -0.33 13.13 6.53
N ARG A 321 -1.19 13.42 5.54
CA ARG A 321 -1.85 12.38 4.72
C ARG A 321 -0.85 11.49 4.00
N ARG A 322 0.21 12.06 3.41
CA ARG A 322 1.28 11.29 2.74
C ARG A 322 2.03 10.41 3.74
N THR A 323 2.41 10.93 4.90
CA THR A 323 3.10 10.18 5.96
C THR A 323 2.24 9.04 6.48
N ARG A 324 0.94 9.25 6.76
CA ARG A 324 0.04 8.17 7.18
C ARG A 324 -0.11 7.08 6.11
N THR A 325 -0.20 7.49 4.84
CA THR A 325 -0.29 6.55 3.72
C THR A 325 1.00 5.73 3.58
N LEU A 326 2.16 6.37 3.68
CA LEU A 326 3.46 5.71 3.65
C LEU A 326 3.61 4.73 4.82
N ALA A 327 3.27 5.16 6.04
CA ALA A 327 3.33 4.30 7.22
C ALA A 327 2.46 3.05 7.04
N ARG A 328 1.22 3.18 6.56
CA ARG A 328 0.34 2.03 6.27
C ARG A 328 0.95 1.08 5.24
N ARG A 329 1.52 1.61 4.15
CA ARG A 329 2.19 0.80 3.13
C ARG A 329 3.41 0.05 3.67
N LEU A 330 4.23 0.72 4.48
CA LEU A 330 5.39 0.11 5.13
C LEU A 330 4.97 -0.97 6.14
N SER A 331 3.92 -0.73 6.94
CA SER A 331 3.39 -1.73 7.87
C SER A 331 2.83 -2.96 7.13
N ALA A 332 2.07 -2.75 6.05
CA ALA A 332 1.55 -3.84 5.23
C ALA A 332 2.70 -4.65 4.60
N ARG A 333 3.70 -3.97 4.03
CA ARG A 333 4.87 -4.64 3.47
C ARG A 333 5.67 -5.40 4.54
N ALA A 334 5.85 -4.82 5.72
CA ALA A 334 6.53 -5.49 6.82
C ALA A 334 5.79 -6.75 7.28
N ALA A 335 4.45 -6.75 7.28
CA ALA A 335 3.68 -7.95 7.59
C ALA A 335 3.86 -9.04 6.51
N GLU A 336 3.83 -8.66 5.23
CA GLU A 336 4.08 -9.56 4.10
C GLU A 336 5.49 -10.19 4.17
N GLU A 337 6.53 -9.38 4.41
CA GLU A 337 7.91 -9.87 4.52
C GLU A 337 8.11 -10.76 5.75
N ARG A 338 7.45 -10.47 6.88
CA ARG A 338 7.45 -11.37 8.05
C ARG A 338 6.80 -12.72 7.71
N GLY A 339 5.69 -12.72 6.97
CA GLY A 339 5.05 -13.94 6.48
C GLY A 339 5.99 -14.77 5.59
N ARG A 340 6.63 -14.14 4.61
CA ARG A 340 7.64 -14.79 3.76
C ARG A 340 8.82 -15.35 4.55
N THR A 341 9.27 -14.61 5.56
CA THR A 341 10.37 -15.04 6.43
C THR A 341 9.97 -16.27 7.24
N ALA A 342 8.73 -16.31 7.75
CA ALA A 342 8.20 -17.48 8.45
C ALA A 342 8.09 -18.70 7.52
N GLU A 343 7.55 -18.54 6.31
CA GLU A 343 7.49 -19.62 5.31
C GLU A 343 8.89 -20.14 4.95
N LEU A 344 9.87 -19.24 4.77
CA LEU A 344 11.25 -19.63 4.50
C LEU A 344 11.87 -20.36 5.69
N ALA A 345 11.61 -19.91 6.92
CA ALA A 345 12.08 -20.60 8.12
C ALA A 345 11.49 -22.01 8.22
N GLU A 346 10.19 -22.19 7.97
CA GLU A 346 9.56 -23.52 7.91
C GLU A 346 10.20 -24.42 6.84
N ARG A 347 10.45 -23.88 5.64
CA ARG A 347 11.13 -24.62 4.56
C ARG A 347 12.55 -25.01 4.95
N VAL A 348 13.30 -24.15 5.62
CA VAL A 348 14.65 -24.45 6.11
C VAL A 348 14.60 -25.55 7.18
N THR A 349 13.67 -25.48 8.12
CA THR A 349 13.48 -26.52 9.14
C THR A 349 13.08 -27.85 8.51
N ALA A 350 12.12 -27.85 7.57
CA ALA A 350 11.74 -29.05 6.84
C ALA A 350 12.92 -29.64 6.05
N ALA A 351 13.68 -28.79 5.34
CA ALA A 351 14.88 -29.22 4.64
C ALA A 351 15.93 -29.83 5.58
N ALA A 352 16.17 -29.22 6.75
CA ALA A 352 17.07 -29.76 7.76
C ALA A 352 16.62 -31.16 8.23
N HIS A 353 15.32 -31.36 8.51
CA HIS A 353 14.78 -32.68 8.83
C HIS A 353 15.02 -33.69 7.71
N THR A 354 14.74 -33.33 6.45
CA THR A 354 14.99 -34.24 5.31
C THR A 354 16.46 -34.62 5.17
N VAL A 355 17.39 -33.69 5.44
CA VAL A 355 18.83 -33.97 5.42
C VAL A 355 19.20 -34.93 6.55
N THR A 356 18.75 -34.69 7.78
CA THR A 356 19.01 -35.57 8.92
C THR A 356 18.46 -36.99 8.69
N GLU A 357 17.25 -37.11 8.13
CA GLU A 357 16.66 -38.40 7.77
C GLU A 357 17.48 -39.11 6.70
N ALA A 358 17.91 -38.39 5.66
CA ALA A 358 18.76 -38.93 4.60
C ALA A 358 20.14 -39.39 5.12
N GLU A 359 20.76 -38.63 6.02
CA GLU A 359 22.01 -38.99 6.68
C GLU A 359 21.85 -40.23 7.57
N THR A 360 20.76 -40.30 8.34
CA THR A 360 20.45 -41.48 9.18
C THR A 360 20.23 -42.72 8.31
N ALA A 361 19.47 -42.59 7.22
CA ALA A 361 19.25 -43.67 6.27
C ALA A 361 20.55 -44.11 5.59
N ARG A 362 21.42 -43.16 5.20
CA ARG A 362 22.75 -43.43 4.66
C ARG A 362 23.63 -44.15 5.68
N GLY A 363 23.65 -43.71 6.93
CA GLY A 363 24.39 -44.36 8.02
C GLY A 363 23.95 -45.81 8.23
N ARG A 364 22.63 -46.04 8.30
CA ARG A 364 22.07 -47.40 8.38
C ARG A 364 22.46 -48.26 7.18
N ARG A 365 22.37 -47.74 5.95
CA ARG A 365 22.77 -48.47 4.73
C ARG A 365 24.26 -48.80 4.75
N SER A 366 25.11 -47.88 5.22
CA SER A 366 26.56 -48.09 5.37
C SER A 366 26.86 -49.22 6.35
N LEU A 367 26.19 -49.25 7.51
CA LEU A 367 26.32 -50.33 8.50
C LEU A 367 25.89 -51.68 7.93
N ILE A 368 24.77 -51.74 7.21
CA ILE A 368 24.31 -52.96 6.54
C ILE A 368 25.34 -53.42 5.50
N ALA A 369 25.87 -52.52 4.68
CA ALA A 369 26.88 -52.85 3.68
C ALA A 369 28.17 -53.38 4.33
N ALA A 370 28.63 -52.77 5.42
CA ALA A 370 29.79 -53.23 6.17
C ALA A 370 29.58 -54.63 6.77
N GLU A 371 28.41 -54.90 7.35
CA GLU A 371 28.05 -56.22 7.89
C GLU A 371 27.98 -57.28 6.78
N LEU A 372 27.39 -56.95 5.62
CA LEU A 372 27.37 -57.85 4.46
C LEU A 372 28.78 -58.14 3.94
N ALA A 373 29.64 -57.13 3.85
CA ALA A 373 31.03 -57.28 3.45
C ALA A 373 31.82 -58.16 4.43
N TYR A 374 31.62 -57.96 5.74
CA TYR A 374 32.21 -58.80 6.78
C TYR A 374 31.78 -60.25 6.64
N ARG A 375 30.46 -60.53 6.54
CA ARG A 375 29.95 -61.89 6.36
C ARG A 375 30.47 -62.55 5.09
N HIS A 376 30.53 -61.80 3.98
CA HIS A 376 31.07 -62.31 2.73
C HIS A 376 32.55 -62.69 2.89
N ALA A 377 33.36 -61.82 3.51
CA ALA A 377 34.76 -62.09 3.78
C ALA A 377 34.95 -63.29 4.72
N SER A 378 34.14 -63.42 5.78
CA SER A 378 34.18 -64.56 6.69
C SER A 378 33.83 -65.88 6.00
N LEU A 379 32.80 -65.89 5.15
CA LEU A 379 32.43 -67.09 4.38
C LEU A 379 33.50 -67.44 3.34
N ALA A 380 34.07 -66.44 2.66
CA ALA A 380 35.17 -66.65 1.73
C ALA A 380 36.41 -67.21 2.44
N LEU A 381 36.75 -66.70 3.64
CA LEU A 381 37.83 -67.23 4.46
C LEU A 381 37.56 -68.68 4.87
N ALA A 382 36.37 -68.99 5.40
CA ALA A 382 36.02 -70.36 5.76
C ALA A 382 36.08 -71.33 4.56
N GLY A 383 35.65 -70.88 3.38
CA GLY A 383 35.78 -71.62 2.13
C GLY A 383 37.25 -71.85 1.72
N ALA A 384 38.09 -70.82 1.85
CA ALA A 384 39.52 -70.91 1.57
C ALA A 384 40.25 -71.81 2.58
N GLU A 385 39.93 -71.74 3.87
CA GLU A 385 40.49 -72.60 4.91
C GLU A 385 40.11 -74.07 4.69
N LYS A 386 38.85 -74.35 4.35
CA LYS A 386 38.41 -75.70 4.00
C LYS A 386 39.18 -76.24 2.80
N SER A 387 39.35 -75.42 1.77
CA SER A 387 40.09 -75.79 0.56
C SER A 387 41.58 -76.01 0.86
N ALA A 388 42.17 -75.17 1.70
CA ALA A 388 43.56 -75.32 2.15
C ALA A 388 43.76 -76.58 3.00
N ALA A 389 42.81 -76.91 3.88
CA ALA A 389 42.84 -78.15 4.67
C ALA A 389 42.73 -79.39 3.77
N ALA A 390 41.84 -79.37 2.78
CA ALA A 390 41.75 -80.42 1.76
C ALA A 390 43.06 -80.57 0.99
N GLY A 391 43.63 -79.47 0.49
CA GLY A 391 44.92 -79.48 -0.22
C GLY A 391 46.09 -79.97 0.65
N ARG A 392 46.12 -79.64 1.95
CA ARG A 392 47.12 -80.18 2.90
C ARG A 392 46.95 -81.69 3.09
N LYS A 393 45.72 -82.18 3.16
CA LYS A 393 45.42 -83.61 3.28
C LYS A 393 45.86 -84.36 2.02
N GLU A 394 45.49 -83.87 0.84
CA GLU A 394 45.93 -84.43 -0.45
C GLU A 394 47.47 -84.44 -0.56
N LEU A 395 48.13 -83.35 -0.15
CA LEU A 395 49.60 -83.29 -0.13
C LEU A 395 50.20 -84.32 0.84
N ALA A 396 49.61 -84.50 2.02
CA ALA A 396 50.06 -85.49 2.98
C ALA A 396 49.89 -86.91 2.42
N GLU A 397 48.73 -87.23 1.85
CA GLU A 397 48.47 -88.52 1.20
C GLU A 397 49.44 -88.78 0.04
N ALA A 398 49.70 -87.77 -0.81
CA ALA A 398 50.67 -87.86 -1.90
C ALA A 398 52.09 -88.09 -1.38
N ARG A 399 52.49 -87.41 -0.28
CA ARG A 399 53.79 -87.64 0.36
C ARG A 399 53.91 -89.03 0.97
N THR A 400 52.86 -89.52 1.63
CA THR A 400 52.83 -90.89 2.16
C THR A 400 52.93 -91.92 1.03
N LEU A 401 52.21 -91.72 -0.07
CA LEU A 401 52.30 -92.57 -1.25
C LEU A 401 53.72 -92.54 -1.85
N HIS A 402 54.31 -91.35 -2.00
CA HIS A 402 55.68 -91.21 -2.50
C HIS A 402 56.70 -91.91 -1.58
N ALA A 403 56.59 -91.74 -0.27
CA ALA A 403 57.44 -92.43 0.70
C ALA A 403 57.25 -93.95 0.64
N ALA A 404 56.01 -94.44 0.45
CA ALA A 404 55.74 -95.86 0.26
C ALA A 404 56.41 -96.39 -1.03
N TRP A 405 56.37 -95.63 -2.13
CA TRP A 405 57.09 -95.98 -3.37
C TRP A 405 58.61 -96.01 -3.17
N GLN A 406 59.20 -95.03 -2.47
CA GLN A 406 60.63 -95.05 -2.15
C GLN A 406 61.01 -96.26 -1.27
N ALA A 407 60.16 -96.62 -0.31
CA ALA A 407 60.37 -97.77 0.56
C ALA A 407 60.15 -99.11 -0.14
N ALA A 408 59.37 -99.16 -1.22
CA ALA A 408 59.03 -100.39 -1.93
C ALA A 408 60.28 -101.17 -2.38
N GLU A 409 61.30 -100.48 -2.90
CA GLU A 409 62.55 -101.15 -3.31
C GLU A 409 63.30 -101.75 -2.12
N ALA A 410 63.38 -101.03 -0.99
CA ALA A 410 64.00 -101.52 0.23
C ALA A 410 63.24 -102.74 0.79
N VAL A 411 61.89 -102.71 0.78
CA VAL A 411 61.04 -103.83 1.22
C VAL A 411 61.19 -105.04 0.29
N LEU A 412 61.25 -104.83 -1.03
CA LEU A 412 61.50 -105.91 -2.00
C LEU A 412 62.89 -106.51 -1.81
N ARG A 413 63.93 -105.69 -1.59
CA ARG A 413 65.28 -106.15 -1.26
C ARG A 413 65.31 -106.94 0.04
N HIS A 414 64.60 -106.48 1.08
CA HIS A 414 64.48 -107.18 2.35
C HIS A 414 63.75 -108.53 2.18
N ARG A 415 62.62 -108.57 1.46
CA ARG A 415 61.92 -109.83 1.14
C ARG A 415 62.82 -110.80 0.37
N ALA A 416 63.48 -110.34 -0.68
CA ALA A 416 64.41 -111.16 -1.45
C ALA A 416 65.58 -111.67 -0.58
N ALA A 417 66.08 -110.85 0.35
CA ALA A 417 67.09 -111.26 1.31
C ALA A 417 66.56 -112.27 2.33
N ALA A 418 65.34 -112.09 2.84
CA ALA A 418 64.67 -113.03 3.72
C ALA A 418 64.41 -114.39 3.03
N ASP A 419 63.94 -114.37 1.78
CA ASP A 419 63.74 -115.59 0.97
C ASP A 419 65.09 -116.29 0.67
N ARG A 420 66.15 -115.52 0.40
CA ARG A 420 67.51 -116.08 0.28
C ARG A 420 67.96 -116.70 1.60
N SER A 421 67.79 -116.03 2.73
CA SER A 421 68.13 -116.54 4.06
C SER A 421 67.36 -117.83 4.38
N ALA A 422 66.05 -117.87 4.11
CA ALA A 422 65.21 -119.04 4.31
C ALA A 422 65.66 -120.23 3.43
N ARG A 423 66.00 -119.98 2.15
CA ARG A 423 66.56 -121.00 1.25
C ARG A 423 67.91 -121.53 1.72
N VAL A 424 68.82 -120.64 2.11
CA VAL A 424 70.14 -121.02 2.64
C VAL A 424 69.99 -121.83 3.92
N ALA A 425 69.10 -121.42 4.84
CA ALA A 425 68.83 -122.17 6.06
C ALA A 425 68.23 -123.56 5.78
N ALA A 426 67.39 -123.70 4.75
CA ALA A 426 66.87 -124.99 4.32
C ALA A 426 67.99 -125.88 3.72
N ALA A 427 68.83 -125.32 2.85
CA ALA A 427 69.97 -126.03 2.26
C ALA A 427 71.01 -126.45 3.30
N ILE A 428 71.28 -125.61 4.32
CA ILE A 428 72.15 -125.98 5.45
C ILE A 428 71.56 -127.15 6.21
N ARG A 429 70.25 -127.14 6.54
CA ARG A 429 69.61 -128.27 7.23
C ARG A 429 69.63 -129.56 6.41
N GLU A 430 69.54 -129.47 5.09
CA GLU A 430 69.65 -130.62 4.19
C GLU A 430 71.09 -131.15 4.15
N ALA A 431 72.07 -130.27 3.99
CA ALA A 431 73.49 -130.63 4.06
C ALA A 431 73.89 -131.22 5.42
N GLU A 432 73.33 -130.72 6.52
CA GLU A 432 73.53 -131.28 7.86
C GLU A 432 72.94 -132.70 7.98
N ARG A 433 71.79 -132.97 7.35
CA ARG A 433 71.22 -134.34 7.29
C ARG A 433 72.06 -135.28 6.45
N ASP A 434 72.55 -134.82 5.30
CA ASP A 434 73.40 -135.63 4.41
C ASP A 434 74.77 -135.90 5.04
N ALA A 435 75.31 -134.95 5.81
CA ALA A 435 76.58 -135.10 6.52
C ALA A 435 76.46 -135.90 7.83
N ALA A 436 75.27 -136.04 8.41
CA ALA A 436 75.03 -136.78 9.66
C ALA A 436 75.58 -138.22 9.67
N PRO A 437 75.35 -139.07 8.64
CA PRO A 437 75.90 -140.43 8.61
C PRO A 437 77.44 -140.46 8.50
N ALA A 438 78.04 -139.53 7.76
CA ALA A 438 79.50 -139.43 7.64
C ALA A 438 80.15 -138.97 8.96
N LEU A 439 79.52 -138.04 9.68
CA LEU A 439 79.95 -137.60 11.01
C LEU A 439 79.79 -138.69 12.05
N ALA A 440 78.69 -139.46 12.01
CA ALA A 440 78.49 -140.62 12.88
C ALA A 440 79.55 -141.71 12.63
N ALA A 441 79.83 -142.04 11.36
CA ALA A 441 80.89 -143.00 11.01
C ALA A 441 82.28 -142.54 11.49
N ARG A 442 82.60 -141.24 11.35
CA ARG A 442 83.84 -140.66 11.91
C ARG A 442 83.89 -140.78 13.43
N ALA A 443 82.79 -140.51 14.13
CA ALA A 443 82.73 -140.61 15.59
C ALA A 443 82.93 -142.07 16.06
N THR A 444 82.33 -143.05 15.37
CA THR A 444 82.55 -144.48 15.65
C THR A 444 84.00 -144.88 15.41
N ALA A 445 84.59 -144.50 14.27
CA ALA A 445 85.98 -144.79 13.95
C ALA A 445 86.96 -144.14 14.95
N ALA A 446 86.66 -142.92 15.41
CA ALA A 446 87.45 -142.26 16.46
C ALA A 446 87.34 -143.00 17.81
N ALA A 447 86.15 -143.48 18.18
CA ALA A 447 85.97 -144.27 19.40
C ALA A 447 86.69 -145.63 19.33
N ASP A 448 86.70 -146.29 18.18
CA ASP A 448 87.43 -147.55 17.95
C ASP A 448 88.95 -147.34 18.02
N LEU A 449 89.46 -146.25 17.46
CA LEU A 449 90.88 -145.89 17.55
C LEU A 449 91.31 -145.61 19.00
N VAL A 450 90.51 -144.87 19.77
CA VAL A 450 90.78 -144.60 21.19
C VAL A 450 90.82 -145.90 22.00
N ARG A 451 89.92 -146.85 21.74
CA ARG A 451 89.95 -148.18 22.37
C ARG A 451 91.22 -148.96 22.03
N ALA A 452 91.64 -148.96 20.76
CA ALA A 452 92.86 -149.64 20.33
C ALA A 452 94.12 -149.04 20.98
N LEU A 453 94.19 -147.72 21.11
CA LEU A 453 95.31 -147.03 21.76
C LEU A 453 95.38 -147.31 23.27
N HIS A 454 94.23 -147.42 23.96
CA HIS A 454 94.22 -147.80 25.38
C HIS A 454 94.73 -149.21 25.62
N LEU A 455 94.30 -150.19 24.81
CA LEU A 455 94.80 -151.57 24.89
C LEU A 455 96.32 -151.66 24.63
N ALA A 456 96.82 -150.89 23.66
CA ALA A 456 98.25 -150.84 23.37
C ALA A 456 99.08 -150.20 24.51
N ALA A 457 98.52 -149.23 25.22
CA ALA A 457 99.17 -148.61 26.37
C ALA A 457 99.28 -149.57 27.57
N GLU A 458 98.21 -150.31 27.89
CA GLU A 458 98.21 -151.31 28.97
C GLU A 458 99.23 -152.44 28.70
N ASP A 459 99.34 -152.89 27.45
CA ASP A 459 100.30 -153.94 27.09
C ASP A 459 101.75 -153.44 27.17
N GLY A 460 101.99 -152.17 26.82
CA GLY A 460 103.30 -151.52 26.96
C GLY A 460 103.75 -151.36 28.41
N GLU A 461 102.84 -150.97 29.32
CA GLU A 461 103.13 -150.87 30.76
C GLU A 461 103.49 -152.22 31.38
N ARG A 462 102.82 -153.30 30.97
CA ARG A 462 103.14 -154.66 31.42
C ARG A 462 104.56 -155.09 31.04
N VAL A 463 104.95 -154.85 29.78
CA VAL A 463 106.30 -155.19 29.29
C VAL A 463 107.37 -154.35 29.98
N ALA A 464 107.10 -153.08 30.27
CA ALA A 464 108.04 -152.21 30.98
C ALA A 464 108.36 -152.74 32.39
N ASN A 465 107.33 -153.10 33.18
CA ASN A 465 107.52 -153.63 34.53
C ASN A 465 108.33 -154.96 34.55
N GLU A 466 108.10 -155.86 33.58
CA GLU A 466 108.85 -157.12 33.49
C GLU A 466 110.35 -156.91 33.18
N GLN A 467 110.70 -155.87 32.44
CA GLN A 467 112.10 -155.54 32.16
C GLN A 467 112.78 -154.84 33.34
N GLU A 468 112.02 -154.08 34.13
CA GLU A 468 112.52 -153.39 35.33
C GLU A 468 112.94 -154.39 36.43
N GLU A 469 112.13 -155.42 36.70
CA GLU A 469 112.50 -156.52 37.62
C GLU A 469 113.76 -157.30 37.16
N ARG A 470 113.92 -157.47 35.84
CA ARG A 470 115.13 -158.09 35.26
C ARG A 470 116.38 -157.22 35.39
N ALA A 471 116.23 -155.90 35.27
CA ALA A 471 117.33 -154.97 35.44
C ALA A 471 117.83 -154.95 36.89
N GLU A 472 116.91 -154.93 37.88
CA GLU A 472 117.27 -154.95 39.30
C GLU A 472 118.03 -156.23 39.70
N THR A 473 117.60 -157.39 39.20
CA THR A 473 118.28 -158.66 39.46
C THR A 473 119.68 -158.71 38.84
N LEU A 474 119.86 -158.22 37.61
CA LEU A 474 121.16 -158.14 36.96
C LEU A 474 122.11 -157.17 37.67
N GLN A 475 121.59 -156.02 38.14
CA GLN A 475 122.37 -155.02 38.86
C GLN A 475 122.87 -155.56 40.21
N ALA A 476 122.03 -156.25 40.97
CA ALA A 476 122.42 -156.90 42.23
C ALA A 476 123.53 -157.95 42.03
N THR A 477 123.50 -158.70 40.91
CA THR A 477 124.57 -159.66 40.58
C THR A 477 125.87 -158.98 40.15
N GLY A 478 125.79 -157.86 39.41
CA GLY A 478 126.96 -157.09 38.99
C GLY A 478 127.69 -156.44 40.16
N GLU A 479 126.96 -155.87 41.12
CA GLU A 479 127.54 -155.25 42.32
C GLU A 479 128.21 -156.25 43.26
N ARG A 480 127.78 -157.51 43.24
CA ARG A 480 128.40 -158.60 44.01
C ARG A 480 129.71 -159.04 43.37
N ALA A 481 129.71 -159.24 42.05
CA ALA A 481 130.91 -159.57 41.29
C ALA A 481 131.97 -158.45 41.31
N HIS A 482 131.55 -157.17 41.32
CA HIS A 482 132.46 -156.04 41.42
C HIS A 482 133.16 -155.97 42.79
N ARG A 483 132.41 -156.23 43.87
CA ARG A 483 132.97 -156.29 45.23
C ARG A 483 134.03 -157.39 45.37
N ASP A 484 133.73 -158.59 44.88
CA ASP A 484 134.66 -159.72 44.93
C ASP A 484 135.95 -159.45 44.11
N ALA A 485 135.82 -158.79 42.95
CA ALA A 485 136.97 -158.37 42.14
C ALA A 485 137.83 -157.29 42.82
N THR A 486 137.22 -156.33 43.52
CA THR A 486 137.97 -155.31 44.27
C THR A 486 138.74 -155.89 45.46
N THR A 487 138.18 -156.87 46.17
CA THR A 487 138.88 -157.52 47.29
C THR A 487 140.11 -158.29 46.79
N ALA A 488 139.98 -159.07 45.72
CA ALA A 488 141.09 -159.80 45.10
C ALA A 488 142.19 -158.88 44.56
N ALA A 489 141.82 -157.72 43.99
CA ALA A 489 142.79 -156.71 43.52
C ALA A 489 143.57 -156.05 44.68
N THR A 490 142.93 -155.89 45.84
CA THR A 490 143.55 -155.25 47.02
C THR A 490 144.57 -156.17 47.68
N GLU A 491 144.32 -157.49 47.71
CA GLU A 491 145.25 -158.49 48.21
C GLU A 491 146.47 -158.66 47.27
N ALA A 492 146.24 -158.67 45.95
CA ALA A 492 147.31 -158.75 44.95
C ALA A 492 148.27 -157.53 44.97
N GLN A 493 147.75 -156.34 45.32
CA GLN A 493 148.56 -155.12 45.38
C GLN A 493 149.45 -155.07 46.64
N ARG A 494 149.01 -155.61 47.79
CA ARG A 494 149.83 -155.61 49.00
C ARG A 494 150.99 -156.62 48.96
N ALA A 495 150.76 -157.80 48.39
CA ALA A 495 151.84 -158.76 48.15
C ALA A 495 152.95 -158.17 47.23
N ARG A 496 152.58 -157.27 46.31
CA ARG A 496 153.55 -156.52 45.48
C ARG A 496 154.31 -155.44 46.24
N SER A 497 153.68 -154.77 47.21
CA SER A 497 154.35 -153.78 48.06
C SER A 497 155.38 -154.41 49.01
N GLU A 498 155.11 -155.59 49.55
CA GLU A 498 156.08 -156.32 50.40
C GLU A 498 157.30 -156.81 49.61
N ALA A 499 157.10 -157.25 48.36
CA ALA A 499 158.20 -157.62 47.47
C ALA A 499 159.07 -156.42 47.03
N GLY A 500 158.48 -155.22 46.94
CA GLY A 500 159.21 -153.98 46.68
C GLY A 500 160.08 -153.55 47.86
N HIS A 501 159.55 -153.64 49.09
CA HIS A 501 160.26 -153.21 50.29
C HIS A 501 161.50 -154.09 50.57
N LEU A 502 161.44 -155.39 50.31
CA LEU A 502 162.55 -156.31 50.53
C LEU A 502 163.71 -156.13 49.52
N ARG A 503 163.42 -155.70 48.29
CA ARG A 503 164.45 -155.40 47.28
C ARG A 503 165.19 -154.10 47.55
N GLN A 504 164.48 -153.08 48.03
CA GLN A 504 165.09 -151.78 48.32
C GLN A 504 166.05 -151.83 49.52
N ARG A 505 165.73 -152.64 50.53
CA ARG A 505 166.60 -152.81 51.71
C ARG A 505 167.88 -153.57 51.39
N LEU A 506 167.84 -154.49 50.42
CA LEU A 506 169.03 -155.22 49.95
C LEU A 506 170.03 -154.28 49.25
N ALA A 507 169.51 -153.32 48.48
CA ALA A 507 170.31 -152.30 47.81
C ALA A 507 170.94 -151.30 48.79
N GLU A 508 170.25 -150.96 49.88
CA GLU A 508 170.82 -150.12 50.95
C GLU A 508 172.00 -150.82 51.67
N VAL A 509 171.89 -152.13 51.94
CA VAL A 509 172.98 -152.90 52.56
C VAL A 509 174.18 -153.07 51.61
N GLU A 510 173.95 -153.14 50.29
CA GLU A 510 175.03 -153.10 49.28
C GLU A 510 175.71 -151.73 49.21
N GLN A 511 174.98 -150.64 49.47
CA GLN A 511 175.54 -149.29 49.50
C GLN A 511 176.33 -149.03 50.80
N GLU A 512 175.82 -149.51 51.94
CA GLU A 512 176.51 -149.51 53.24
C GLU A 512 177.85 -150.29 53.19
N THR A 513 177.95 -151.32 52.34
CA THR A 513 179.19 -152.08 52.15
C THR A 513 180.15 -151.42 51.13
N GLY A 514 179.64 -150.74 50.10
CA GLY A 514 180.46 -150.02 49.12
C GLY A 514 181.12 -148.74 49.65
N GLU A 515 180.52 -148.08 50.63
CA GLU A 515 181.08 -146.87 51.26
C GLU A 515 182.06 -147.22 52.39
N ALA A 516 181.83 -148.33 53.12
CA ALA A 516 182.78 -148.85 54.11
C ALA A 516 184.17 -149.17 53.51
N VAL A 517 184.23 -149.60 52.24
CA VAL A 517 185.48 -149.91 51.50
C VAL A 517 186.21 -148.64 51.02
N ARG A 518 185.49 -147.54 50.74
CA ARG A 518 186.13 -146.29 50.28
C ARG A 518 186.64 -145.41 51.42
N ALA A 519 186.11 -145.58 52.64
CA ALA A 519 186.54 -144.83 53.82
C ALA A 519 187.55 -145.59 54.70
N GLY A 520 187.90 -146.84 54.38
CA GLY A 520 188.99 -147.60 55.02
C GLY A 520 188.60 -148.35 56.31
N TRP A 521 187.34 -148.78 56.44
CA TRP A 521 186.91 -149.68 57.53
C TRP A 521 186.77 -151.15 57.08
N LEU A 522 186.93 -151.39 55.76
CA LEU A 522 187.26 -152.61 55.03
C LEU A 522 188.08 -152.20 53.80
#